data_AF-F0ZR63-F1
#
_entry.id   AF-F0ZR63-F1
#
_cell.length_a   1.000
_cell.length_b   1.000
_cell.length_c   1.000
_cell.angle_alpha   90.00
_cell.angle_beta   90.00
_cell.angle_gamma   90.00
#
_symmetry.space_group_name_H-M   'P 1'
#
loop_
_entity.id
_entity.type
_entity.pdbx_description
1 polymer ?
#
loop_
_entity_poly.entity_id
_entity_poly.type
_entity_poly.pdbx_seq_one_letter_code
_entity_poly.pdbx_strand_id
1 'polypeptide(L)'
;AKVPIIRFNEKTTEIQFDMCFNNRLSIYKSILVKEYADLDSRCRDLILLVKHWATQKNIKDASQGTFSSFCLVLMVINFLQNGVNPPILP
;
A
#
# COMPACT_ATOMS: atom_id res chain seq x y z
N ALA A 1 -5.28 -10.33 -15.98
CA ALA A 1 -4.78 -10.08 -14.61
C ALA A 1 -4.12 -11.35 -14.09
N LYS A 2 -3.02 -11.25 -13.31
CA LYS A 2 -2.29 -12.43 -12.79
C LYS A 2 -3.03 -13.16 -11.65
N VAL A 3 -3.98 -12.48 -11.00
CA VAL A 3 -4.91 -13.03 -10.00
C VAL A 3 -6.34 -12.75 -10.50
N PRO A 4 -7.25 -13.75 -10.51
CA PRO A 4 -8.67 -13.52 -10.83
C PRO A 4 -9.34 -12.66 -9.76
N ILE A 5 -10.06 -11.62 -10.18
CA ILE A 5 -10.76 -10.69 -9.29
C ILE A 5 -12.20 -10.56 -9.77
N ILE A 6 -13.15 -10.71 -8.85
CA ILE A 6 -14.56 -10.37 -9.04
C ILE A 6 -14.75 -8.96 -8.49
N ARG A 7 -15.17 -8.02 -9.34
CA ARG A 7 -15.50 -6.65 -8.91
C ARG A 7 -17.00 -6.46 -8.90
N PHE A 8 -17.54 -5.88 -7.83
CA PHE A 8 -18.97 -5.59 -7.71
C PHE A 8 -19.20 -4.35 -6.83
N ASN A 9 -20.33 -3.69 -7.03
CA ASN A 9 -20.73 -2.54 -6.22
C ASN A 9 -21.92 -2.94 -5.34
N GLU A 10 -21.84 -2.62 -4.05
CA GLU A 10 -23.00 -2.74 -3.16
C GLU A 10 -23.98 -1.59 -3.48
N LYS A 11 -25.27 -1.92 -3.58
CA LYS A 11 -26.28 -1.02 -4.17
C LYS A 11 -26.68 0.14 -3.24
N THR A 12 -26.48 0.00 -1.94
CA THR A 12 -26.97 0.95 -0.94
C THR A 12 -25.94 2.01 -0.61
N THR A 13 -24.68 1.61 -0.45
CA THR A 13 -23.55 2.44 -0.08
C THR A 13 -22.70 2.84 -1.29
N GLU A 14 -22.96 2.26 -2.46
CA GLU A 14 -22.17 2.44 -3.70
C GLU A 14 -20.67 2.13 -3.51
N ILE A 15 -20.35 1.29 -2.52
CA ILE A 15 -18.96 0.89 -2.27
C ILE A 15 -18.59 -0.18 -3.29
N GLN A 16 -17.46 0.06 -3.96
CA GLN A 16 -16.84 -0.91 -4.86
C GLN A 16 -16.02 -1.92 -4.07
N PHE A 17 -16.26 -3.21 -4.33
CA PHE A 17 -15.56 -4.33 -3.73
C PHE A 17 -14.80 -5.12 -4.79
N ASP A 18 -13.56 -5.49 -4.43
CA ASP A 18 -12.71 -6.40 -5.19
C ASP A 18 -12.54 -7.69 -4.39
N MET A 19 -13.12 -8.80 -4.87
CA MET A 19 -13.01 -10.12 -4.24
C MET A 19 -12.05 -11.00 -5.03
N CYS A 20 -11.11 -11.64 -4.33
CA CYS A 20 -10.19 -12.62 -4.91
C CYS A 20 -10.08 -13.85 -4.01
N PHE A 21 -9.87 -15.03 -4.60
CA PHE A 21 -9.78 -16.30 -3.88
C PHE A 21 -8.32 -16.72 -3.71
N ASN A 22 -8.00 -17.31 -2.56
CA ASN A 22 -6.70 -17.90 -2.24
C ASN A 22 -5.49 -16.97 -2.41
N ASN A 23 -5.67 -15.65 -2.28
CA ASN A 23 -4.58 -14.68 -2.40
C ASN A 23 -3.81 -14.52 -1.07
N ARG A 24 -3.14 -15.59 -0.62
CA ARG A 24 -2.37 -15.62 0.63
C ARG A 24 -1.29 -14.53 0.67
N LEU A 25 -0.64 -14.26 -0.46
CA LEU A 25 0.38 -13.21 -0.55
C LEU A 25 -0.17 -11.82 -0.20
N SER A 26 -1.38 -11.47 -0.63
CA SER A 26 -1.98 -10.19 -0.26
C SER A 26 -2.30 -10.08 1.23
N ILE A 27 -2.58 -11.21 1.89
CA ILE A 27 -2.75 -11.24 3.36
C ILE A 27 -1.43 -10.88 4.03
N TYR A 28 -0.33 -11.56 3.67
CA TYR A 28 0.99 -11.28 4.25
C TYR A 28 1.47 -9.84 3.99
N LYS A 29 1.21 -9.30 2.80
CA LYS A 29 1.51 -7.88 2.50
C LYS A 29 0.77 -6.94 3.44
N SER A 30 -0.51 -7.20 3.70
CA SER A 30 -1.33 -6.36 4.57
C SER A 30 -0.86 -6.44 6.02
N ILE A 31 -0.52 -7.65 6.49
CA ILE A 31 0.06 -7.86 7.82
C ILE A 31 1.38 -7.09 7.94
N LEU A 32 2.31 -7.28 7.00
CA LEU A 32 3.60 -6.59 7.02
C LEU A 32 3.46 -5.07 7.16
N VAL A 33 2.62 -4.46 6.33
CA VAL A 33 2.40 -3.00 6.37
C VAL A 33 1.78 -2.57 7.69
N LYS A 34 0.85 -3.35 8.23
CA LYS A 34 0.24 -3.08 9.54
C LYS A 34 1.30 -3.11 10.64
N GLU A 35 2.10 -4.17 10.72
CA GLU A 35 3.13 -4.30 11.76
C GLU A 35 4.11 -3.11 11.72
N TYR A 36 4.61 -2.71 10.55
CA TYR A 36 5.48 -1.53 10.45
C TYR A 36 4.78 -0.21 10.78
N ALA A 37 3.50 -0.06 10.45
CA ALA A 37 2.72 1.13 10.78
C ALA A 37 2.38 1.22 12.28
N ASP A 38 2.31 0.07 12.96
CA ASP A 38 2.07 -0.04 14.40
C ASP A 38 3.36 0.14 15.21
N LEU A 39 4.53 -0.19 14.65
CA LEU A 39 5.84 0.04 15.29
C LEU A 39 6.14 1.53 15.50
N ASP A 40 5.81 2.40 14.55
CA ASP A 40 6.03 3.85 14.66
C ASP A 40 4.98 4.63 13.87
N SER A 41 4.32 5.60 14.52
CA SER A 41 3.26 6.39 13.89
C SER A 41 3.73 7.19 12.69
N ARG A 42 5.01 7.61 12.65
CA ARG A 42 5.60 8.35 11.53
C ARG A 42 5.62 7.51 10.25
N CYS A 43 5.72 6.18 10.38
CA CYS A 43 5.62 5.27 9.24
C CYS A 43 4.25 5.37 8.57
N ARG A 44 3.17 5.28 9.35
CA ARG A 44 1.79 5.41 8.84
C ARG A 44 1.57 6.78 8.19
N ASP A 45 1.99 7.85 8.86
CA ASP A 45 1.79 9.21 8.39
C ASP A 45 2.55 9.47 7.08
N LEU A 46 3.80 9.01 7.00
CA LEU A 46 4.62 9.14 5.79
C LEU A 46 4.08 8.28 4.63
N ILE A 47 3.59 7.07 4.91
CA ILE A 47 2.92 6.22 3.91
C ILE A 47 1.71 6.96 3.32
N LEU A 48 0.87 7.57 4.16
CA LEU A 48 -0.31 8.31 3.71
C LEU A 48 0.09 9.53 2.88
N LEU A 49 1.08 10.30 3.34
CA LEU A 49 1.60 11.47 2.64
C LEU A 49 2.15 11.10 1.26
N VAL A 50 3.02 10.10 1.17
CA VAL A 50 3.63 9.67 -0.10
C VAL A 50 2.57 9.10 -1.03
N LYS A 51 1.61 8.31 -0.52
CA LYS A 51 0.50 7.80 -1.33
C LYS A 51 -0.38 8.92 -1.89
N HIS A 52 -0.65 9.96 -1.10
CA HIS A 52 -1.43 11.11 -1.55
C HIS A 52 -0.66 11.89 -2.62
N TRP A 53 0.60 12.24 -2.35
CA TRP A 53 1.48 12.91 -3.29
C TRP A 53 1.60 12.15 -4.62
N ALA A 54 1.83 10.84 -4.58
CA ALA A 54 1.96 10.00 -5.78
C ALA A 54 0.65 9.92 -6.58
N THR A 55 -0.51 9.92 -5.91
CA THR A 55 -1.81 10.04 -6.58
C THR A 55 -1.95 11.39 -7.28
N GLN A 56 -1.61 12.51 -6.62
CA GLN A 56 -1.68 13.85 -7.22
C GLN A 56 -0.72 14.02 -8.40
N LYS A 57 0.39 13.28 -8.42
CA LYS A 57 1.35 13.27 -9.53
C LYS A 57 1.05 12.22 -10.61
N ASN A 58 -0.05 11.47 -10.50
CA ASN A 58 -0.42 10.41 -11.44
C ASN A 58 0.68 9.34 -11.63
N ILE A 59 1.44 9.03 -10.57
CA ILE A 59 2.53 8.04 -10.59
C ILE A 59 2.24 6.82 -9.69
N LYS A 60 0.95 6.60 -9.38
CA LYS A 60 0.45 5.52 -8.52
C LYS A 60 -0.56 4.63 -9.24
N ASP A 61 -0.19 4.15 -10.43
CA ASP A 61 -0.96 3.19 -11.20
C ASP A 61 -0.03 2.21 -11.95
N ALA A 62 0.08 1.01 -11.40
CA ALA A 62 0.88 -0.05 -11.99
C ALA A 62 0.34 -0.54 -13.33
N SER A 63 -0.95 -0.35 -13.62
CA SER A 63 -1.53 -0.70 -14.92
C SER A 63 -1.08 0.25 -16.03
N GLN A 64 -0.70 1.47 -15.66
CA GLN A 64 -0.16 2.51 -16.56
C GLN A 64 1.38 2.56 -16.55
N GLY A 65 2.05 1.54 -16.01
CA GLY A 65 3.51 1.47 -15.98
C GLY A 65 4.19 2.32 -14.89
N THR A 66 3.43 2.87 -13.95
CA THR A 66 3.97 3.63 -12.80
C THR A 66 3.99 2.78 -11.52
N PHE A 67 4.22 3.38 -10.35
CA PHE A 67 4.38 2.60 -9.12
C PHE A 67 3.06 2.01 -8.62
N SER A 68 3.11 0.77 -8.11
CA SER A 68 2.00 0.20 -7.36
C SER A 68 1.89 0.85 -5.97
N SER A 69 0.69 0.84 -5.38
CA SER A 69 0.52 1.33 -4.00
C SER A 69 1.41 0.58 -3.00
N PHE A 70 1.68 -0.70 -3.20
CA PHE A 70 2.53 -1.49 -2.30
C PHE A 70 4.01 -1.15 -2.48
N CYS A 71 4.45 -0.86 -3.72
CA CYS A 71 5.81 -0.41 -3.99
C CYS A 71 6.12 0.92 -3.28
N LEU A 72 5.20 1.89 -3.31
CA LEU A 72 5.34 3.14 -2.56
C LEU A 72 5.52 2.91 -1.05
N VAL A 73 4.75 1.97 -0.49
CA VAL A 73 4.85 1.62 0.94
C VAL A 73 6.22 1.02 1.27
N LEU A 74 6.73 0.10 0.44
CA LEU A 74 8.06 -0.47 0.64
C LEU A 74 9.17 0.57 0.54
N MET A 75 9.05 1.56 -0.36
CA MET A 75 10.01 2.66 -0.44
C MET A 75 10.03 3.50 0.84
N VAL A 76 8.86 3.77 1.42
CA VAL A 76 8.78 4.49 2.71
C VAL A 76 9.41 3.67 3.84
N ILE A 77 9.10 2.38 3.94
CA ILE A 77 9.69 1.49 4.96
C ILE A 77 11.22 1.47 4.80
N ASN A 78 11.72 1.26 3.58
CA ASN A 78 13.15 1.22 3.31
C ASN A 78 13.86 2.55 3.66
N PHE A 79 13.23 3.69 3.37
CA PHE A 79 13.74 5.01 3.74
C PHE A 79 13.82 5.17 5.26
N LEU A 80 12.82 4.70 6.01
CA LEU A 80 12.83 4.78 7.48
C LEU A 80 13.81 3.80 8.14
N GLN A 81 14.21 2.74 7.44
CA GLN A 81 15.24 1.79 7.88
C GLN A 81 16.67 2.28 7.57
N ASN A 82 16.89 2.84 6.37
CA ASN A 82 18.25 3.07 5.85
C ASN A 82 18.53 4.52 5.44
N GLY A 83 17.50 5.33 5.21
CA GLY A 83 17.62 6.69 4.69
C GLY A 83 17.65 7.77 5.77
N VAL A 84 17.45 7.40 7.04
CA VAL A 84 17.44 8.30 8.21
C VAL A 84 18.43 7.82 9.26
N ASN A 85 19.04 8.75 9.99
CA ASN A 85 19.98 8.45 11.07
C ASN A 85 19.58 9.21 12.35
N PRO A 86 19.26 8.51 13.46
CA PRO A 86 19.19 7.04 13.59
C PRO A 86 18.03 6.42 12.80
N PRO A 87 18.10 5.12 12.44
CA PRO A 87 16.98 4.38 11.86
C PRO A 87 15.71 4.51 12.71
N ILE A 88 14.58 4.72 12.06
CA ILE A 88 13.27 4.82 12.73
C ILE A 88 12.62 3.43 12.83
N LEU A 89 12.79 2.61 11.78
CA LEU A 89 12.32 1.24 11.73
C LEU A 89 13.51 0.28 11.81
N PRO A 90 13.31 -0.94 12.35
CA PRO A 90 14.34 -1.98 12.38
C PRO A 90 14.71 -2.48 10.98
#